data_AF-A0A422NP53-F1
#
_entry.id   AF-A0A422NP53-F1
#
_cell.length_a   1.000
_cell.length_b   1.000
_cell.length_c   1.000
_cell.angle_alpha   90.00
_cell.angle_beta   90.00
_cell.angle_gamma   90.00
#
_symmetry.space_group_name_H-M   'P 1'
#
loop_
_entity.id
_entity.type
_entity.pdbx_description
1 polymer ?
#
loop_
_entity_poly.entity_id
_entity_poly.type
_entity_poly.pdbx_seq_one_letter_code
_entity_poly.pdbx_strand_id
1 'polypeptide(L)'
;MSINYMLSWMPEEFARLNRARSSIMCHFTKKSLQRQYKPTGQRLRNAVDYRNYTPAVLTPVKNQGSCGNCWVHAAVEGVETLYVISTERFHVMSQQGLTTCVSSPYECGGIGGCHSATEDFVHHYTRNGITTVGIFLHVARVNHYMKLLANN
;
A
#
# COMPACT_ATOMS: atom_id res chain seq x y z
N MET A 1 9.21 19.25 -16.12
CA MET A 1 7.94 19.48 -15.40
C MET A 1 6.87 19.67 -16.46
N SER A 2 5.70 19.04 -16.31
CA SER A 2 4.66 18.98 -17.36
C SER A 2 3.28 19.18 -16.75
N ILE A 3 2.31 19.58 -17.56
CA ILE A 3 0.91 19.76 -17.16
C ILE A 3 0.30 18.42 -16.75
N ASN A 4 -0.38 18.38 -15.60
CA ASN A 4 -1.11 17.22 -15.10
C ASN A 4 -2.37 17.65 -14.32
N TYR A 5 -3.13 16.69 -13.79
CA TYR A 5 -4.39 16.95 -13.08
C TYR A 5 -4.25 17.73 -11.77
N MET A 6 -3.04 17.91 -11.25
CA MET A 6 -2.73 18.69 -10.05
C MET A 6 -2.29 20.13 -10.38
N LEU A 7 -2.25 20.53 -11.65
CA LEU A 7 -1.81 21.87 -12.06
C LEU A 7 -2.63 22.99 -11.39
N SER A 8 -3.90 22.72 -11.08
CA SER A 8 -4.80 23.70 -10.45
C SER A 8 -4.64 23.77 -8.93
N TRP A 9 -3.76 22.98 -8.32
CA TRP A 9 -3.55 22.99 -6.87
C TRP A 9 -2.47 23.99 -6.51
N MET A 10 -2.77 24.90 -5.58
CA MET A 10 -1.72 25.73 -4.98
C MET A 10 -0.73 24.84 -4.21
N PRO A 11 0.55 25.24 -4.03
CA PRO A 11 1.53 24.45 -3.29
C PRO A 11 1.05 24.00 -1.90
N GLU A 12 0.31 24.86 -1.20
CA GLU A 12 -0.29 24.58 0.11
C GLU A 12 -1.41 23.55 0.01
N GLU A 13 -2.24 23.64 -1.03
CA GLU A 13 -3.29 22.65 -1.32
C GLU A 13 -2.68 21.31 -1.69
N PHE A 14 -1.63 21.30 -2.51
CA PHE A 14 -0.91 20.09 -2.87
C PHE A 14 -0.34 19.41 -1.63
N ALA A 15 0.35 20.14 -0.75
CA ALA A 15 0.85 19.61 0.50
C ALA A 15 -0.27 19.04 1.38
N ARG A 16 -1.41 19.74 1.46
CA ARG A 16 -2.57 19.32 2.26
C ARG A 16 -3.31 18.12 1.70
N LEU A 17 -3.47 18.04 0.38
CA LEU A 17 -4.27 17.02 -0.30
C LEU A 17 -3.47 15.74 -0.55
N ASN A 18 -2.16 15.84 -0.78
CA ASN A 18 -1.31 14.67 -1.01
C ASN A 18 -0.93 13.95 0.30
N ARG A 19 -1.15 14.62 1.47
CA ARG A 19 -1.06 14.06 2.83
C ARG A 19 0.25 13.32 3.16
N ALA A 20 1.33 13.61 2.44
CA ALA A 20 2.65 13.07 2.74
C ALA A 20 3.18 13.66 4.06
N ARG A 21 3.63 12.80 4.98
CA ARG A 21 4.24 13.20 6.26
C ARG A 21 5.60 12.53 6.39
N SER A 22 6.68 13.28 6.19
CA SER A 22 8.05 12.75 6.23
C SER A 22 8.62 12.59 7.64
N SER A 23 8.01 13.22 8.64
CA SER A 23 8.62 13.42 9.96
C SER A 23 8.35 12.33 11.00
N ILE A 24 7.65 11.24 10.66
CA ILE A 24 7.27 10.17 11.62
C ILE A 24 7.69 8.80 11.10
N MET A 25 8.94 8.63 10.68
CA MET A 25 9.49 7.30 10.39
C MET A 25 9.99 6.68 11.68
N CYS A 26 9.17 5.84 12.31
CA CYS A 26 9.68 4.81 13.19
C CYS A 26 9.85 3.55 12.36
N HIS A 27 11.02 2.93 12.43
CA HIS A 27 11.18 1.57 11.94
C HIS A 27 10.69 0.62 13.02
N PHE A 28 9.82 -0.32 12.65
CA PHE A 28 9.49 -1.45 13.51
C PHE A 28 10.73 -2.33 13.67
N THR A 29 11.59 -2.03 14.64
CA THR A 29 12.78 -2.82 15.02
C THR A 29 12.40 -4.08 15.80
N LYS A 30 11.22 -4.67 15.56
CA LYS A 30 10.97 -6.03 16.03
C LYS A 30 11.88 -6.97 15.24
N LYS A 31 12.95 -7.43 15.89
CA LYS A 31 13.93 -8.40 15.39
C LYS A 31 13.28 -9.63 14.73
N SER A 32 12.09 -10.02 15.18
CA SER A 32 11.29 -11.12 14.63
C SER A 32 10.72 -10.88 13.22
N LEU A 33 10.64 -9.62 12.78
CA LEU A 33 10.22 -9.22 11.43
C LEU A 33 11.41 -8.92 10.49
N GLN A 34 12.63 -8.83 11.03
CA GLN A 34 13.84 -8.72 10.23
C GLN A 34 14.14 -10.08 9.59
N ARG A 35 13.55 -10.34 8.41
CA ARG A 35 13.92 -11.50 7.60
C ARG A 35 15.37 -11.32 7.17
N GLN A 36 16.27 -12.15 7.71
CA GLN A 36 17.67 -12.18 7.25
C GLN A 36 17.67 -12.67 5.80
N TYR A 37 17.87 -11.75 4.87
CA TYR A 37 18.10 -12.09 3.47
C TYR A 37 19.47 -12.76 3.37
N LYS A 38 19.48 -14.04 3.03
CA LYS A 38 20.70 -14.76 2.67
C LYS A 38 20.89 -14.65 1.16
N PRO A 39 21.91 -13.94 0.67
CA PRO A 39 22.15 -13.83 -0.76
C PRO A 39 22.45 -15.23 -1.32
N THR A 40 21.82 -15.56 -2.45
CA THR A 40 22.00 -16.86 -3.12
C THR A 40 23.31 -16.94 -3.91
N GLY A 41 24.07 -15.84 -4.01
CA GLY A 41 25.25 -15.74 -4.88
C GLY A 41 24.92 -15.69 -6.37
N GLN A 42 23.63 -15.66 -6.74
CA GLN A 42 23.19 -15.60 -8.12
C GLN A 42 23.53 -14.25 -8.75
N ARG A 43 24.07 -14.27 -9.97
CA ARG A 43 24.30 -13.05 -10.75
C ARG A 43 22.96 -12.43 -11.14
N LEU A 44 22.69 -11.24 -10.61
CA LEU A 44 21.49 -10.47 -10.94
C LEU A 44 21.61 -9.83 -12.34
N ARG A 45 20.46 -9.51 -12.94
CA ARG A 45 20.41 -8.72 -14.17
C ARG A 45 20.82 -7.27 -13.86
N ASN A 46 21.43 -6.60 -14.83
CA ASN A 46 21.86 -5.21 -14.68
C ASN A 46 20.69 -4.23 -14.51
N ALA A 47 19.53 -4.56 -15.08
CA ALA A 47 18.30 -3.80 -14.94
C ALA A 47 17.11 -4.76 -14.94
N VAL A 48 16.10 -4.43 -14.11
CA VAL A 48 14.83 -5.13 -14.06
C VAL A 48 13.73 -4.08 -14.10
N ASP A 49 12.76 -4.27 -15.00
CA ASP A 49 11.55 -3.48 -15.07
C ASP A 49 10.35 -4.42 -15.14
N TYR A 50 9.63 -4.55 -14.02
CA TYR A 50 8.47 -5.44 -13.92
C TYR A 50 7.30 -5.02 -14.83
N ARG A 51 7.31 -3.78 -15.35
CA ARG A 51 6.29 -3.30 -16.31
C ARG A 51 6.42 -3.97 -17.68
N ASN A 52 7.60 -4.49 -18.01
CA ASN A 52 7.88 -5.11 -19.31
C ASN A 52 7.68 -6.63 -19.32
N TYR A 53 7.22 -7.21 -18.21
CA TYR A 53 6.99 -8.66 -18.11
C TYR A 53 5.76 -9.09 -18.91
N THR A 54 5.86 -10.25 -19.56
CA THR A 54 4.74 -10.90 -20.26
C THR A 54 4.67 -12.37 -19.82
N PRO A 55 3.55 -12.83 -19.24
CA PRO A 55 2.33 -12.07 -18.91
C PRO A 55 2.59 -10.97 -17.85
N ALA A 56 1.70 -9.99 -17.77
CA ALA A 56 1.85 -8.86 -16.85
C ALA A 56 1.87 -9.33 -15.39
N VAL A 57 2.82 -8.81 -14.61
CA VAL A 57 2.96 -9.11 -13.17
C VAL A 57 2.59 -7.94 -12.27
N LEU A 58 2.37 -6.76 -12.86
CA LEU A 58 1.93 -5.56 -12.16
C LEU A 58 0.48 -5.26 -12.49
N THR A 59 -0.23 -4.65 -11.54
CA THR A 59 -1.59 -4.15 -11.79
C THR A 59 -1.57 -2.73 -12.37
N PRO A 60 -2.70 -2.25 -12.94
CA PRO A 60 -2.77 -0.88 -13.42
C PRO A 60 -2.49 0.15 -12.32
N VAL A 61 -1.95 1.30 -12.72
CA VAL A 61 -1.70 2.44 -11.81
C VAL A 61 -2.99 2.83 -11.09
N LYS A 62 -2.91 2.93 -9.76
CA LYS A 62 -4.05 3.25 -8.89
C LYS A 62 -3.99 4.70 -8.39
N ASN A 63 -5.14 5.24 -7.99
CA ASN A 63 -5.25 6.59 -7.44
C ASN A 63 -5.75 6.52 -5.98
N GLN A 64 -4.95 7.04 -5.05
CA GLN A 64 -5.26 7.12 -3.61
C GLN A 64 -6.22 8.26 -3.26
N GLY A 65 -6.51 9.14 -4.23
CA GLY A 65 -7.21 10.39 -4.03
C GLY A 65 -6.49 11.28 -3.03
N SER A 66 -7.26 12.00 -2.22
CA SER A 66 -6.70 12.83 -1.14
C SER A 66 -6.53 12.06 0.18
N CYS A 67 -6.62 10.72 0.18
CA CYS A 67 -6.41 9.91 1.37
C CYS A 67 -4.91 9.71 1.62
N GLY A 68 -4.45 9.90 2.86
CA GLY A 68 -3.07 9.57 3.27
C GLY A 68 -2.89 8.07 3.49
N ASN A 69 -3.32 7.23 2.55
CA ASN A 69 -3.21 5.77 2.61
C ASN A 69 -2.16 5.22 1.63
N CYS A 70 -1.19 6.03 1.21
CA CYS A 70 -0.09 5.61 0.33
C CYS A 70 0.65 4.37 0.87
N TRP A 71 0.76 4.26 2.19
CA TRP A 71 1.31 3.09 2.90
C TRP A 71 0.55 1.79 2.59
N VAL A 72 -0.76 1.88 2.33
CA VAL A 72 -1.57 0.74 1.89
C VAL A 72 -1.36 0.46 0.41
N HIS A 73 -1.35 1.49 -0.43
CA HIS A 73 -1.15 1.33 -1.87
C HIS A 73 0.20 0.68 -2.19
N ALA A 74 1.27 1.13 -1.53
CA ALA A 74 2.62 0.57 -1.68
C ALA A 74 2.66 -0.91 -1.27
N ALA A 75 2.15 -1.23 -0.07
CA ALA A 75 2.13 -2.61 0.43
C ALA A 75 1.31 -3.55 -0.46
N VAL A 76 0.14 -3.10 -0.92
CA VAL A 76 -0.76 -3.92 -1.74
C VAL A 76 -0.16 -4.22 -3.11
N GLU A 77 0.47 -3.25 -3.79
CA GLU A 77 1.11 -3.52 -5.08
C GLU A 77 2.22 -4.56 -4.96
N GLY A 78 3.00 -4.51 -3.86
CA GLY A 78 4.01 -5.51 -3.56
C GLY A 78 3.42 -6.91 -3.34
N VAL A 79 2.31 -6.99 -2.60
CA VAL A 79 1.57 -8.24 -2.37
C VAL A 79 0.97 -8.80 -3.66
N GLU A 80 0.32 -7.97 -4.47
CA GLU A 80 -0.23 -8.34 -5.77
C GLU A 80 0.85 -8.88 -6.69
N THR A 81 1.95 -8.14 -6.85
CA THR A 81 3.06 -8.54 -7.73
C THR A 81 3.65 -9.89 -7.30
N LEU A 82 3.90 -10.06 -6.00
CA LEU A 82 4.42 -11.33 -5.48
C LEU A 82 3.41 -12.47 -5.66
N TYR A 83 2.12 -12.20 -5.51
CA TYR A 83 1.06 -13.17 -5.73
C TYR A 83 1.02 -13.63 -7.20
N VAL A 84 1.09 -12.71 -8.17
CA VAL A 84 1.13 -13.06 -9.59
C VAL A 84 2.39 -13.88 -9.90
N ILE A 85 3.57 -13.46 -9.42
CA ILE A 85 4.84 -14.17 -9.68
C ILE A 85 4.83 -15.59 -9.10
N SER A 86 4.22 -15.79 -7.94
CA SER A 86 4.25 -17.08 -7.23
C SER A 86 3.14 -18.04 -7.64
N THR A 87 2.01 -17.54 -8.13
CA THR A 87 0.82 -18.36 -8.41
C THR A 87 0.35 -18.32 -9.86
N GLU A 88 0.91 -17.43 -10.67
CA GLU A 88 0.48 -17.14 -12.04
C GLU A 88 -0.99 -16.65 -12.14
N ARG A 89 -1.60 -16.26 -11.01
CA ARG A 89 -2.96 -15.74 -10.95
C ARG A 89 -2.96 -14.22 -10.76
N PHE A 90 -3.78 -13.55 -11.57
CA PHE A 90 -3.88 -12.10 -11.56
C PHE A 90 -5.13 -11.61 -10.82
N HIS A 91 -4.92 -10.97 -9.67
CA HIS A 91 -6.00 -10.39 -8.86
C HIS A 91 -5.66 -8.99 -8.40
N VAL A 92 -6.64 -8.10 -8.46
CA VAL A 92 -6.56 -6.74 -7.91
C VAL A 92 -7.17 -6.75 -6.51
N MET A 93 -6.35 -6.46 -5.52
CA MET A 93 -6.67 -6.49 -4.09
C MET A 93 -7.27 -5.16 -3.62
N SER A 94 -8.07 -5.21 -2.56
CA SER A 94 -8.73 -4.02 -2.00
C SER A 94 -7.82 -3.23 -1.07
N GLN A 95 -7.35 -2.06 -1.53
CA GLN A 95 -6.68 -1.09 -0.67
C GLN A 95 -7.65 -0.52 0.38
N GLN A 96 -8.94 -0.45 0.06
CA GLN A 96 -9.92 0.17 0.95
C GLN A 96 -10.28 -0.71 2.14
N GLY A 97 -10.35 -2.03 1.95
CA GLY A 97 -10.48 -2.98 3.06
C GLY A 97 -9.36 -2.75 4.09
N LEU A 98 -8.11 -2.70 3.63
CA LEU A 98 -6.97 -2.44 4.51
C LEU A 98 -6.96 -1.02 5.10
N THR A 99 -7.29 0.00 4.31
CA THR A 99 -7.40 1.40 4.79
C THR A 99 -8.42 1.52 5.92
N THR A 100 -9.44 0.65 5.92
CA THR A 100 -10.51 0.65 6.92
C THR A 100 -10.14 -0.16 8.15
N CYS A 101 -9.58 -1.37 7.94
CA CYS A 101 -9.41 -2.37 9.00
C CYS A 101 -8.05 -2.34 9.69
N VAL A 102 -6.99 -1.90 9.00
CA VAL A 102 -5.63 -1.92 9.56
C VAL A 102 -5.43 -0.73 10.49
N SER A 103 -5.12 -1.01 11.74
CA SER A 103 -4.77 -0.02 12.76
C SER A 103 -3.25 0.19 12.85
N SER A 104 -2.85 1.40 13.26
CA SER A 104 -1.47 1.74 13.61
C SER A 104 -1.39 1.98 15.13
N PRO A 105 -1.36 0.92 15.95
CA PRO A 105 -1.45 1.05 17.42
C PRO A 105 -0.26 1.78 18.06
N TYR A 106 0.85 1.91 17.34
CA TYR A 106 2.05 2.59 17.80
C TYR A 106 2.22 3.96 17.14
N GLU A 107 1.18 4.42 16.43
CA GLU A 107 1.13 5.68 15.68
C GLU A 107 2.33 5.87 14.75
N CYS A 108 2.82 4.75 14.22
CA CYS A 108 4.06 4.74 13.49
C CYS A 108 3.84 5.13 12.03
N GLY A 109 4.46 6.22 11.59
CA GLY A 109 4.10 6.84 10.30
C GLY A 109 2.75 7.58 10.33
N GLY A 110 2.05 7.59 11.47
CA GLY A 110 0.69 8.11 11.64
C GLY A 110 -0.27 7.09 12.24
N ILE A 111 -1.55 7.46 12.35
CA ILE A 111 -2.57 6.70 13.09
C ILE A 111 -3.34 5.67 12.23
N GLY A 112 -2.95 5.48 10.97
CA GLY A 112 -3.62 4.60 10.02
C GLY A 112 -4.75 5.27 9.23
N GLY A 113 -5.45 4.48 8.42
CA GLY A 113 -6.43 4.98 7.46
C GLY A 113 -5.85 6.05 6.53
N CYS A 114 -6.51 7.21 6.45
CA CYS A 114 -6.06 8.36 5.64
C CYS A 114 -5.07 9.28 6.35
N HIS A 115 -4.55 8.90 7.52
CA HIS A 115 -3.65 9.73 8.33
C HIS A 115 -2.22 9.18 8.36
N SER A 116 -1.85 8.40 7.33
CA SER A 116 -0.55 7.74 7.18
C SER A 116 -0.29 6.65 8.23
N ALA A 117 0.53 5.67 7.85
CA ALA A 117 1.13 4.67 8.72
C ALA A 117 2.29 4.02 7.95
N THR A 118 2.83 2.91 8.44
CA THR A 118 3.87 2.11 7.76
C THR A 118 3.30 0.86 7.08
N GLU A 119 3.91 0.45 5.97
CA GLU A 119 3.53 -0.74 5.20
C GLU A 119 3.59 -2.05 6.02
N ASP A 120 4.45 -2.09 7.05
CA ASP A 120 4.58 -3.23 7.97
C ASP A 120 3.25 -3.67 8.58
N PHE A 121 2.36 -2.73 8.92
CA PHE A 121 1.04 -3.06 9.46
C PHE A 121 0.17 -3.77 8.44
N VAL A 122 0.26 -3.39 7.16
CA VAL A 122 -0.43 -4.11 6.09
C VAL A 122 0.13 -5.51 5.95
N HIS A 123 1.45 -5.65 5.83
CA HIS A 123 2.07 -6.97 5.68
C HIS A 123 1.77 -7.92 6.85
N HIS A 124 1.66 -7.38 8.07
CA HIS A 124 1.22 -8.14 9.23
C HIS A 124 -0.26 -8.56 9.10
N TYR A 125 -1.14 -7.64 8.74
CA TYR A 125 -2.57 -7.90 8.59
C TYR A 125 -2.86 -8.93 7.48
N THR A 126 -2.20 -8.81 6.32
CA THR A 126 -2.41 -9.67 5.16
C THR A 126 -2.00 -11.12 5.36
N ARG A 127 -1.33 -11.46 6.47
CA ARG A 127 -1.09 -12.86 6.87
C ARG A 127 -2.39 -13.64 7.09
N ASN A 128 -3.46 -12.94 7.47
CA ASN A 128 -4.80 -13.51 7.63
C ASN A 128 -5.64 -13.44 6.35
N GLY A 129 -5.04 -13.02 5.24
CA GLY A 129 -5.72 -12.82 3.97
C GLY A 129 -6.09 -11.37 3.69
N ILE A 130 -6.47 -11.13 2.44
CA ILE A 130 -6.91 -9.85 1.91
C ILE A 130 -7.99 -10.13 0.85
N THR A 131 -9.00 -9.26 0.79
CA THR A 131 -10.08 -9.38 -0.20
C THR A 131 -9.75 -8.63 -1.49
N THR A 132 -10.47 -8.93 -2.57
CA THR A 132 -10.31 -8.27 -3.86
C THR A 132 -11.12 -6.97 -3.95
N VAL A 133 -10.75 -6.11 -4.89
CA VAL A 133 -11.48 -4.86 -5.15
C VAL A 133 -12.94 -5.07 -5.54
N GLY A 134 -13.28 -6.25 -6.09
CA GLY A 134 -14.66 -6.61 -6.45
C GLY A 134 -15.60 -6.77 -5.26
N ILE A 135 -15.07 -7.08 -4.08
CA ILE A 135 -15.85 -7.19 -2.83
C ILE A 135 -15.85 -5.85 -2.09
N PHE A 136 -14.71 -5.13 -2.09
CA PHE A 136 -14.57 -3.86 -1.39
C PHE A 136 -13.89 -2.82 -2.29
N LEU A 137 -14.70 -1.93 -2.87
CA LEU A 137 -14.25 -0.88 -3.79
C LEU A 137 -13.49 0.26 -3.10
N HIS A 138 -12.55 0.87 -3.82
CA HIS A 138 -11.79 2.01 -3.31
C HIS A 138 -12.57 3.32 -3.36
N VAL A 139 -12.59 4.05 -2.22
CA VAL A 139 -13.35 5.32 -2.08
C VAL A 139 -12.54 6.46 -1.46
N ALA A 140 -11.22 6.30 -1.29
CA ALA A 140 -10.30 7.33 -0.82
C ALA A 140 -10.71 8.03 0.51
N ARG A 141 -11.43 7.34 1.39
CA ARG A 141 -11.86 7.83 2.73
C ARG A 141 -12.02 6.64 3.68
N VAL A 142 -11.87 6.86 4.99
CA VAL A 142 -12.22 5.83 5.98
C VAL A 142 -13.74 5.83 6.14
N ASN A 143 -14.40 4.70 5.84
CA ASN A 143 -15.83 4.55 6.09
C ASN A 143 -16.04 3.92 7.48
N HIS A 144 -16.56 4.70 8.44
CA HIS A 144 -16.79 4.24 9.80
C HIS A 144 -17.83 3.11 9.90
N TYR A 145 -18.82 3.08 9.00
CA TYR A 145 -19.80 1.98 8.95
C TYR A 145 -19.16 0.64 8.60
N MET A 146 -18.16 0.65 7.72
CA MET A 146 -17.42 -0.55 7.32
C MET A 146 -16.45 -1.05 8.40
N LYS A 147 -15.95 -0.18 9.29
CA LYS A 147 -15.16 -0.60 10.47
C LYS A 147 -15.98 -1.48 11.42
N LEU A 148 -17.27 -1.21 11.59
CA LEU A 148 -18.15 -1.98 12.46
C LEU A 148 -18.39 -3.40 11.92
N LEU A 149 -18.44 -3.55 10.59
CA LEU A 149 -18.59 -4.86 9.94
C LEU A 149 -17.32 -5.72 9.98
N ALA A 150 -16.14 -5.12 10.17
CA ALA A 150 -14.86 -5.83 10.22
C ALA A 150 -14.45 -6.30 11.61
N ASN A 151 -15.16 -5.88 12.66
CA ASN A 151 -14.88 -6.19 14.07
C ASN A 151 -15.90 -7.16 14.71
N ASN A 152 -16.81 -7.74 13.91
CA ASN A 152 -17.68 -8.87 14.29
C ASN A 152 -17.20 -10.14 13.59
#